data_AF-A0A920P9J9-F1
#
_entry.id   AF-A0A920P9J9-F1
#
_cell.length_a   1.000
_cell.length_b   1.000
_cell.length_c   1.000
_cell.angle_alpha   90.00
_cell.angle_beta   90.00
_cell.angle_gamma   90.00
#
_symmetry.space_group_name_H-M   'P 1'
#
loop_
_entity.id
_entity.type
_entity.pdbx_description
1 polymer ?
#
loop_
_entity_poly.entity_id
_entity_poly.type
_entity_poly.pdbx_seq_one_letter_code
_entity_poly.pdbx_strand_id
1 'polypeptide(L)'
;MCEVLLTDMTPHPSNNRSACAAAAEKYGSFDTWFGIEQEYTYFDGIKTLLGFGPHNGFPAPQGGYYCGVGSDEVFGRPIVEAHLEPVLKLVYK
;
A
#
# COMPACT_ATOMS: atom_id res chain seq x y z
N MET A 1 -6.48 9.80 -11.16
CA MET A 1 -7.04 9.86 -9.79
C MET A 1 -8.02 11.02 -9.77
N CYS A 2 -9.23 10.81 -9.24
CA CYS A 2 -10.30 11.82 -9.20
C CYS A 2 -10.87 11.91 -7.78
N GLU A 3 -11.60 12.97 -7.49
CA GLU A 3 -12.43 13.05 -6.28
C GLU A 3 -13.90 12.79 -6.61
N VAL A 4 -14.70 12.52 -5.58
CA VAL A 4 -16.12 12.23 -5.73
C VAL A 4 -16.94 13.39 -5.17
N LEU A 5 -17.87 13.87 -5.98
CA LEU A 5 -18.81 14.94 -5.63
C LEU A 5 -20.24 14.42 -5.71
N LEU A 6 -21.14 15.05 -4.97
CA LEU A 6 -22.58 14.91 -5.14
C LEU A 6 -23.04 15.60 -6.44
N THR A 7 -24.29 15.38 -6.83
CA THR A 7 -24.86 15.98 -8.05
C THR A 7 -24.95 17.50 -8.00
N ASP A 8 -24.91 18.09 -6.80
CA ASP A 8 -24.85 19.53 -6.56
C ASP A 8 -23.42 20.07 -6.53
N MET A 9 -22.43 19.25 -6.92
CA MET A 9 -21.00 19.55 -6.92
C MET A 9 -20.36 19.74 -5.54
N THR A 10 -21.09 19.46 -4.45
CA THR A 10 -20.49 19.44 -3.11
C THR A 10 -19.69 18.14 -2.89
N PRO A 11 -18.65 18.13 -2.02
CA PRO A 11 -17.90 16.92 -1.73
C PRO A 11 -18.79 15.79 -1.22
N HIS A 12 -18.67 14.60 -1.80
CA HIS A 12 -19.37 13.42 -1.27
C HIS A 12 -18.90 13.13 0.16
N PRO A 13 -19.74 12.58 1.07
CA PRO A 13 -19.34 12.30 2.45
C PRO A 13 -18.10 11.41 2.64
N SER A 14 -17.71 10.63 1.64
CA SER A 14 -16.46 9.83 1.64
C SER A 14 -15.24 10.58 1.10
N ASN A 15 -15.39 11.81 0.59
CA ASN A 15 -14.32 12.61 0.00
C ASN A 15 -13.47 13.28 1.09
N ASN A 16 -12.46 12.55 1.56
CA ASN A 16 -11.46 13.08 2.49
C ASN A 16 -10.41 13.98 1.81
N ARG A 17 -10.36 14.01 0.47
CA ARG A 17 -9.39 14.82 -0.28
C ARG A 17 -9.69 16.31 -0.19
N SER A 18 -10.97 16.70 -0.22
CA SER A 18 -11.38 18.11 -0.18
C SER A 18 -10.88 18.83 1.08
N ALA A 19 -11.06 18.22 2.26
CA ALA A 19 -10.55 18.78 3.53
C ALA A 19 -9.01 18.81 3.58
N CYS A 20 -8.35 17.75 3.08
CA CYS A 20 -6.89 17.69 2.99
C CYS A 20 -6.33 18.82 2.09
N ALA A 21 -6.94 19.08 0.94
CA ALA A 21 -6.53 20.15 0.03
C ALA A 21 -6.64 21.54 0.68
N ALA A 22 -7.74 21.82 1.37
CA ALA A 22 -7.92 23.08 2.09
C ALA A 22 -6.86 23.29 3.20
N ALA A 23 -6.49 22.22 3.92
CA ALA A 23 -5.42 22.27 4.91
C ALA A 23 -4.05 22.51 4.25
N ALA A 24 -3.75 21.83 3.16
CA ALA A 24 -2.50 21.99 2.43
C ALA A 24 -2.33 23.43 1.89
N GLU A 25 -3.39 24.04 1.36
CA GLU A 25 -3.38 25.44 0.92
C GLU A 25 -3.16 26.40 2.10
N LYS A 26 -3.91 26.22 3.19
CA LYS A 26 -3.81 27.06 4.40
C LYS A 26 -2.41 27.06 5.01
N TYR A 27 -1.69 25.95 4.93
CA TYR A 27 -0.38 25.75 5.55
C TYR A 27 0.76 25.63 4.53
N GLY A 28 0.54 26.05 3.28
CA GLY A 28 1.50 25.88 2.19
C GLY A 28 2.84 26.59 2.41
N SER A 29 2.91 27.61 3.26
CA SER A 29 4.16 28.32 3.58
C SER A 29 5.18 27.47 4.36
N PHE A 30 4.77 26.33 4.93
CA PHE A 30 5.67 25.46 5.70
C PHE A 30 6.42 24.43 4.84
N ASP A 31 6.06 24.27 3.55
CA ASP A 31 6.66 23.27 2.65
C ASP A 31 6.74 21.87 3.28
N THR A 32 5.62 21.41 3.86
CA THR A 32 5.57 20.18 4.66
C THR A 32 5.78 18.92 3.81
N TRP A 33 6.68 18.03 4.24
CA TRP A 33 6.95 16.75 3.58
C TRP A 33 6.37 15.57 4.37
N PHE A 34 5.92 14.55 3.64
CA PHE A 34 5.37 13.32 4.22
C PHE A 34 6.01 12.10 3.56
N GLY A 35 6.46 11.15 4.38
CA GLY A 35 6.78 9.78 3.97
C GLY A 35 5.73 8.83 4.53
N ILE A 36 5.21 7.92 3.70
CA ILE A 36 4.19 6.95 4.10
C ILE A 36 4.72 5.55 3.81
N GLU A 37 4.78 4.72 4.84
CA GLU A 37 5.20 3.32 4.76
C GLU A 37 3.96 2.43 4.66
N GLN A 38 3.63 1.98 3.44
CA GLN A 38 2.46 1.14 3.21
C GLN A 38 2.80 -0.34 3.37
N GLU A 39 2.39 -0.94 4.49
CA GLU A 39 2.41 -2.39 4.66
C GLU A 39 1.20 -3.06 3.98
N TYR A 40 1.38 -4.28 3.48
CA TYR A 40 0.31 -5.12 2.96
C TYR A 40 0.70 -6.60 3.02
N THR A 41 -0.31 -7.47 3.04
CA THR A 41 -0.13 -8.93 3.09
C THR A 41 -0.78 -9.56 1.88
N TYR A 42 -0.06 -10.42 1.16
CA TYR A 42 -0.63 -11.14 0.02
C TYR A 42 -1.44 -12.37 0.45
N PHE A 43 -2.54 -12.59 -0.26
CA PHE A 43 -3.44 -13.73 -0.09
C PHE A 43 -3.66 -14.47 -1.41
N ASP A 44 -3.82 -15.79 -1.32
CA ASP A 44 -4.40 -16.66 -2.34
C ASP A 44 -5.72 -17.24 -1.78
N GLY A 45 -6.84 -16.69 -2.26
CA GLY A 45 -8.16 -16.95 -1.70
C GLY A 45 -8.24 -16.54 -0.22
N ILE A 46 -8.50 -17.50 0.66
CA ILE A 46 -8.60 -17.28 2.12
C ILE A 46 -7.26 -17.43 2.86
N LYS A 47 -6.19 -17.85 2.17
CA LYS A 47 -4.88 -18.16 2.78
C LYS A 47 -3.87 -17.07 2.43
N THR A 48 -2.91 -16.80 3.30
CA THR A 48 -1.75 -15.96 2.94
C THR A 48 -0.82 -16.70 1.99
N LEU A 49 -0.03 -15.95 1.19
CA LEU A 49 0.99 -16.54 0.31
C LEU A 49 2.13 -17.26 1.06
N LEU A 50 2.32 -16.96 2.35
CA LEU A 50 3.22 -17.69 3.24
C LEU A 50 2.86 -19.18 3.38
N GLY A 51 1.68 -19.58 2.90
CA GLY A 51 1.19 -20.94 2.99
C GLY A 51 0.90 -21.27 4.44
N PHE A 52 -0.37 -21.23 4.83
CA PHE A 52 -0.79 -21.86 6.08
C PHE A 52 -0.74 -23.40 5.94
N GLY A 53 0.42 -23.97 5.59
CA GLY A 53 0.62 -25.38 5.25
C GLY A 53 -0.45 -25.98 4.31
N PRO A 54 -0.46 -27.31 4.16
CA PRO A 54 -1.53 -28.01 3.45
C PRO A 54 -2.89 -27.94 4.18
N HIS A 55 -2.93 -27.56 5.47
CA HIS A 55 -4.05 -27.80 6.38
C HIS A 55 -4.53 -26.60 7.24
N ASN A 56 -4.34 -25.34 6.81
CA ASN A 56 -4.62 -24.15 7.65
C ASN A 56 -3.74 -24.10 8.92
N GLY A 57 -2.47 -24.53 8.83
CA GLY A 57 -1.51 -24.47 9.93
C GLY A 57 -0.65 -23.20 9.89
N PHE A 58 -0.03 -22.79 10.98
CA PHE A 58 0.82 -21.59 10.99
C PHE A 58 2.20 -21.85 10.35
N PRO A 59 2.84 -20.85 9.72
CA PRO A 59 4.23 -20.96 9.29
C PRO A 59 5.17 -21.01 10.52
N ALA A 60 6.48 -21.17 10.29
CA ALA A 60 7.47 -21.10 11.36
C ALA A 60 7.40 -19.75 12.11
N PRO A 61 7.85 -19.67 13.38
CA PRO A 61 7.85 -18.42 14.15
C PRO A 61 8.51 -17.26 13.39
N GLN A 62 8.05 -16.04 13.66
CA GLN A 62 8.60 -14.84 13.04
C GLN A 62 10.10 -14.68 13.38
N GLY A 63 10.90 -14.35 12.37
CA GLY A 63 12.34 -14.13 12.50
C GLY A 63 13.01 -14.00 11.14
N GLY A 64 13.02 -15.08 10.36
CA GLY A 64 13.69 -15.13 9.04
C GLY A 64 12.99 -14.34 7.91
N TYR A 65 11.72 -13.97 8.08
CA TYR A 65 10.94 -13.34 7.01
C TYR A 65 11.33 -11.88 6.71
N TYR A 66 11.70 -11.11 7.74
CA TYR A 66 12.02 -9.70 7.58
C TYR A 66 13.33 -9.53 6.82
N CYS A 67 13.27 -8.83 5.67
CA CYS A 67 14.40 -8.69 4.75
C CYS A 67 15.03 -10.04 4.31
N GLY A 68 14.28 -11.13 4.36
CA GLY A 68 14.75 -12.48 4.05
C GLY A 68 15.07 -12.72 2.57
N VAL A 69 15.66 -13.89 2.30
CA VAL A 69 15.96 -14.41 0.96
C VAL A 69 15.79 -15.93 0.93
N GLY A 70 15.31 -16.47 -0.19
CA GLY A 70 15.09 -17.92 -0.34
C GLY A 70 13.61 -18.27 -0.41
N SER A 71 13.33 -19.44 -1.01
CA SER A 71 11.96 -19.92 -1.27
C SER A 71 11.17 -20.23 -0.01
N ASP A 72 11.86 -20.47 1.11
CA ASP A 72 11.26 -20.94 2.35
C ASP A 72 10.79 -19.77 3.23
N GLU A 73 11.27 -18.56 2.94
CA GLU A 73 11.04 -17.35 3.75
C GLU A 73 10.43 -16.20 2.94
N VAL A 74 10.58 -16.19 1.61
CA VAL A 74 10.15 -15.08 0.74
C VAL A 74 9.12 -15.52 -0.28
N PHE A 75 7.92 -14.98 -0.14
CA PHE A 75 6.77 -15.29 -0.98
C PHE A 75 6.27 -14.03 -1.70
N GLY A 76 6.04 -14.11 -3.01
CA GLY A 76 5.48 -13.01 -3.79
C GLY A 76 6.46 -11.91 -4.21
N ARG A 77 7.78 -12.08 -4.02
CA ARG A 77 8.80 -11.10 -4.48
C ARG A 77 8.62 -10.63 -5.93
N PRO A 78 8.33 -11.50 -6.92
CA PRO A 78 8.09 -11.03 -8.29
C PRO A 78 6.97 -9.99 -8.42
N ILE A 79 5.95 -10.05 -7.56
CA ILE A 79 4.86 -9.08 -7.52
C ILE A 79 5.35 -7.74 -6.96
N VAL A 80 6.17 -7.78 -5.90
CA VAL A 80 6.78 -6.58 -5.28
C VAL A 80 7.66 -5.85 -6.30
N GLU A 81 8.54 -6.57 -7.00
CA GLU A 81 9.43 -5.99 -8.01
C GLU A 81 8.63 -5.42 -9.20
N ALA A 82 7.61 -6.15 -9.67
CA ALA A 82 6.74 -5.70 -10.76
C ALA A 82 5.88 -4.49 -10.36
N HIS A 83 5.56 -4.31 -9.08
CA HIS A 83 4.90 -3.11 -8.57
C HIS A 83 5.86 -1.92 -8.47
N LEU A 84 7.11 -2.13 -8.05
CA LEU A 84 8.11 -1.09 -7.88
C LEU A 84 8.48 -0.40 -9.20
N GLU A 85 8.71 -1.18 -10.26
CA GLU A 85 9.18 -0.65 -11.54
C GLU A 85 8.28 0.44 -12.18
N PRO A 86 6.95 0.26 -12.33
CA PRO A 86 6.08 1.30 -12.86
C PRO A 86 5.98 2.51 -11.92
N VAL A 87 6.03 2.31 -10.59
CA VAL A 87 6.01 3.41 -9.62
C VAL A 87 7.24 4.30 -9.80
N LEU A 88 8.44 3.72 -9.92
CA LEU A 88 9.66 4.49 -10.20
C LEU A 88 9.55 5.23 -11.54
N LYS A 89 9.07 4.56 -12.60
CA LYS A 89 8.90 5.19 -13.93
C LYS A 89 7.88 6.34 -13.94
N LEU A 90 6.91 6.36 -13.04
CA LEU A 90 5.96 7.46 -12.89
C LEU A 90 6.55 8.67 -12.17
N VAL A 91 7.51 8.45 -11.26
CA VAL A 91 8.16 9.51 -10.46
C VAL A 91 9.24 10.24 -11.26
N TYR A 92 9.98 9.55 -12.12
CA TYR A 92 11.12 10.12 -12.86
C TYR A 92 10.82 10.50 -14.33
N LYS A 93 9.55 10.75 -14.66
CA LYS A 93 9.13 11.35 -15.95
C LYS A 93 8.84 12.83 -15.78
#